data_AF-A0A222SK39-F1
#
_entry.id   AF-A0A222SK39-F1
#
_cell.length_a   1.000
_cell.length_b   1.000
_cell.length_c   1.000
_cell.angle_alpha   90.00
_cell.angle_beta   90.00
_cell.angle_gamma   90.00
#
_symmetry.space_group_name_H-M   'P 1'
#
loop_
_entity.id
_entity.type
_entity.pdbx_description
1 polymer ?
#
loop_
_entity_poly.entity_id
_entity_poly.type
_entity_poly.pdbx_seq_one_letter_code
_entity_poly.pdbx_strand_id
1 'polypeptide(L)' 'MKSSARKPKKARKQPTPMPLGRSNYLFLGIGVAVVALSYIVMYDENSANGFFSLYVCPATLVLAYGWILFALLYRRRSN' A
#
# COMPACT_ATOMS: atom_id res chain seq x y z
N MET A 1 6.62 40.48 -42.76
CA MET A 1 7.30 39.81 -41.62
C MET A 1 6.23 39.22 -40.70
N LYS A 2 5.90 37.93 -40.82
CA LYS A 2 4.90 37.28 -39.94
C LYS A 2 5.64 36.65 -38.77
N SER A 3 5.62 37.34 -37.63
CA SER A 3 6.18 36.85 -36.37
C SER A 3 5.32 35.70 -35.86
N SER A 4 5.81 34.47 -36.02
CA SER A 4 5.20 33.28 -35.43
C SER A 4 5.50 33.28 -33.94
N ALA A 5 4.54 33.76 -33.14
CA ALA A 5 4.63 33.72 -31.69
C ALA A 5 4.68 32.27 -31.21
N ARG A 6 5.88 31.79 -30.83
CA ARG A 6 6.08 30.48 -30.20
C ARG A 6 5.26 30.42 -28.90
N LYS A 7 4.23 29.57 -28.88
CA LYS A 7 3.48 29.22 -27.67
C LYS A 7 4.46 28.69 -26.60
N PRO A 8 4.40 29.19 -25.35
CA PRO A 8 5.24 28.67 -24.28
C PRO A 8 4.83 27.22 -23.99
N LYS A 9 5.78 26.29 -24.12
CA LYS A 9 5.60 24.89 -23.68
C LYS A 9 5.34 24.90 -22.18
N LYS A 10 4.13 24.49 -21.78
CA LYS A 10 3.73 24.28 -20.38
C LYS A 10 4.80 23.40 -19.72
N ALA A 11 5.56 23.96 -18.78
CA ALA A 11 6.56 23.21 -18.04
C ALA A 11 5.88 22.02 -17.37
N ARG A 12 6.19 20.81 -17.81
CA ARG A 12 5.69 19.57 -17.23
C ARG A 12 6.25 19.52 -15.82
N LYS A 13 5.41 19.78 -14.81
CA LYS A 13 5.80 19.66 -13.40
C LYS A 13 6.40 18.26 -13.23
N GLN A 14 7.69 18.22 -12.94
CA GLN A 14 8.39 16.97 -12.63
C GLN A 14 7.68 16.39 -11.39
N PRO A 15 7.08 15.20 -11.48
CA PRO A 15 6.40 14.62 -10.34
C PRO A 15 7.43 14.45 -9.23
N THR A 16 7.11 14.96 -8.05
CA THR A 16 7.92 14.78 -6.85
C THR A 16 8.19 13.28 -6.68
N PRO A 17 9.45 12.86 -6.49
CA PRO A 17 9.75 11.44 -6.34
C PRO A 17 9.01 10.92 -5.11
N MET A 18 8.12 9.94 -5.31
CA MET A 18 7.44 9.27 -4.22
C MET A 18 8.47 8.48 -3.39
N PRO A 19 8.30 8.40 -2.06
CA PRO A 19 9.28 7.76 -1.18
C PRO A 19 9.41 6.24 -1.43
N LEU A 20 8.38 5.61 -1.99
CA LEU A 20 8.34 4.18 -2.31
C LEU A 20 8.09 3.95 -3.81
N GLY A 21 8.57 2.81 -4.31
CA GLY A 21 8.29 2.38 -5.68
C GLY A 21 6.84 1.92 -5.87
N ARG A 22 6.36 1.88 -7.12
CA ARG A 22 5.00 1.40 -7.44
C ARG A 22 4.72 0.00 -6.90
N SER A 23 5.69 -0.92 -7.02
CA SER A 23 5.55 -2.29 -6.50
C SER A 23 5.42 -2.33 -4.98
N ASN A 24 6.16 -1.50 -4.26
CA ASN A 24 6.05 -1.39 -2.80
C ASN A 24 4.65 -0.93 -2.39
N TYR A 25 4.07 0.05 -3.08
CA TYR A 25 2.70 0.48 -2.82
C TYR A 25 1.67 -0.61 -3.08
N LEU A 26 1.88 -1.45 -4.10
CA LEU A 26 1.01 -2.60 -4.35
C LEU A 26 1.11 -3.63 -3.21
N PHE A 27 2.32 -3.99 -2.78
CA PHE A 27 2.52 -4.91 -1.66
C PHE A 27 1.98 -4.35 -0.33
N LEU A 28 2.14 -3.04 -0.12
CA LEU A 28 1.58 -2.35 1.04
C LEU A 28 0.04 -2.42 1.02
N GLY A 29 -0.57 -2.19 -0.15
CA GLY A 29 -2.02 -2.30 -0.32
C GLY A 29 -2.54 -3.70 0.01
N ILE A 30 -1.82 -4.75 -0.39
CA ILE A 30 -2.16 -6.13 -0.03
C ILE A 30 -2.08 -6.32 1.49
N GLY A 31 -1.01 -5.86 2.13
CA GLY A 31 -0.87 -5.98 3.59
C GLY A 31 -2.00 -5.28 4.35
N VAL A 32 -2.35 -4.05 3.95
CA VAL A 32 -3.46 -3.30 4.54
C VAL A 32 -4.80 -4.00 4.29
N ALA A 33 -5.01 -4.57 3.11
CA ALA A 33 -6.23 -5.33 2.80
C ALA A 33 -6.36 -6.58 3.68
N VAL A 34 -5.26 -7.29 3.95
CA VAL A 34 -5.25 -8.44 4.87
C VAL A 34 -5.64 -7.99 6.28
N VAL A 35 -5.09 -6.88 6.79
CA VAL A 35 -5.47 -6.33 8.10
C VAL A 35 -6.98 -6.04 8.14
N ALA A 36 -7.50 -5.35 7.12
CA ALA A 36 -8.92 -5.03 7.05
C ALA A 36 -9.79 -6.30 7.04
N LEU A 37 -9.41 -7.30 6.24
CA LEU A 37 -10.11 -8.58 6.17
C LEU A 37 -10.10 -9.34 7.49
N SER A 38 -8.99 -9.33 8.23
CA SER A 38 -8.92 -9.95 9.57
C SER A 38 -10.00 -9.39 10.49
N TYR A 39 -10.17 -8.07 10.53
CA TYR A 39 -11.20 -7.44 11.36
C TYR A 39 -12.61 -7.63 10.82
N ILE A 40 -12.80 -7.68 9.49
CA ILE A 40 -14.12 -7.98 8.90
C ILE A 40 -14.56 -9.40 9.25
N VAL A 41 -13.65 -10.38 9.20
CA VAL A 41 -13.94 -11.76 9.62
C VAL A 41 -14.24 -11.82 11.12
N MET A 42 -13.50 -11.07 11.95
CA MET A 42 -13.77 -10.97 13.39
C MET A 42 -15.16 -10.39 13.68
N TYR A 43 -15.62 -9.44 12.86
CA TYR A 43 -16.91 -8.80 13.01
C TYR A 43 -18.08 -9.79 12.84
N ASP A 44 -17.92 -10.82 12.00
CA ASP A 44 -18.97 -11.82 11.74
C ASP A 44 -19.31 -12.65 12.99
N GLU A 45 -18.30 -13.04 13.77
CA GLU A 45 -18.50 -13.79 15.02
C GLU A 45 -18.99 -12.88 16.17
N ASN A 46 -18.83 -11.55 16.01
CA ASN A 46 -19.20 -10.47 16.95
C ASN A 46 -18.95 -10.78 18.44
N SER A 47 -17.90 -11.56 18.71
CA SER A 47 -17.57 -12.09 20.03
C SER A 47 -16.08 -11.93 20.28
N ALA A 48 -15.73 -11.18 21.33
CA ALA A 48 -14.33 -11.00 21.69
C ALA A 48 -13.65 -12.32 22.09
N ASN A 49 -14.43 -13.27 22.62
CA ASN A 49 -14.00 -14.62 22.97
C ASN A 49 -14.23 -15.66 21.84
N GLY A 50 -14.51 -15.19 20.63
CA GLY A 50 -14.73 -16.04 19.46
C GLY A 50 -13.44 -16.68 18.95
N PHE A 51 -13.57 -17.79 18.23
CA PHE A 51 -12.45 -18.52 17.64
C PHE A 51 -11.62 -17.63 16.69
N PHE A 52 -12.29 -16.79 15.88
CA PHE A 52 -11.61 -15.89 14.95
C PHE A 52 -10.84 -14.79 15.69
N SER A 53 -11.39 -14.27 16.78
CA SER A 53 -10.74 -13.26 17.62
C SER A 53 -9.50 -13.81 18.34
N LEU A 54 -9.58 -15.02 18.90
CA LEU A 54 -8.47 -15.60 19.67
C LEU A 54 -7.35 -16.23 18.84
N TYR A 55 -7.67 -16.82 17.68
CA TYR A 55 -6.70 -17.61 16.93
C TYR A 55 -6.38 -17.01 15.56
N VAL A 56 -7.41 -16.63 14.81
CA VAL A 56 -7.23 -16.19 13.41
C VAL A 56 -6.69 -14.76 13.35
N CYS A 57 -7.24 -13.83 14.12
CA CYS A 57 -6.82 -12.43 14.13
C CYS A 57 -5.37 -12.25 14.57
N PRO A 58 -4.90 -12.83 15.70
CA PRO A 58 -3.51 -12.66 16.12
C PRO A 58 -2.52 -13.20 15.07
N ALA A 59 -2.78 -14.39 14.52
CA ALA A 59 -1.92 -14.98 13.50
C ALA A 59 -1.91 -14.16 12.20
N THR A 60 -3.08 -13.77 11.70
CA THR A 60 -3.19 -13.00 10.45
C THR A 60 -2.62 -11.58 10.60
N LEU A 61 -2.78 -10.93 11.74
CA LEU A 61 -2.19 -9.63 12.01
C LEU A 61 -0.66 -9.71 12.03
N VAL A 62 -0.07 -10.71 12.71
CA VAL A 62 1.39 -10.92 12.70
C VAL A 62 1.91 -11.11 11.27
N LEU A 63 1.24 -11.94 10.47
CA LEU A 63 1.59 -12.14 9.06
C LEU A 63 1.46 -10.85 8.25
N ALA A 64 0.39 -10.08 8.46
CA ALA A 64 0.15 -8.83 7.76
C ALA A 64 1.22 -7.77 8.09
N TYR A 65 1.59 -7.64 9.37
CA TYR A 65 2.68 -6.74 9.77
C TYR A 65 4.02 -7.18 9.20
N GLY A 66 4.32 -8.48 9.23
CA GLY A 66 5.52 -9.01 8.57
C GLY A 66 5.55 -8.70 7.07
N TRP A 67 4.40 -8.83 6.40
CA TRP A 67 4.25 -8.49 4.98
C TRP A 67 4.41 -6.99 4.71
N ILE A 68 3.84 -6.14 5.55
CA ILE A 68 3.96 -4.68 5.44
C ILE A 68 5.43 -4.26 5.62
N LEU A 69 6.13 -4.83 6.60
CA LEU A 69 7.56 -4.61 6.79
C LEU A 69 8.35 -5.07 5.56
N PHE A 70 8.05 -6.25 5.02
CA PHE A 70 8.65 -6.71 3.77
C PHE A 70 8.37 -5.72 2.62
N ALA A 71 7.14 -5.26 2.45
CA ALA A 71 6.75 -4.29 1.44
C ALA A 71 7.50 -2.95 1.57
N LEU A 72 7.78 -2.51 2.80
CA LEU A 72 8.55 -1.31 3.08
C LEU A 72 10.05 -1.50 2.80
N LEU A 73 10.62 -2.61 3.27
CA LEU A 73 12.05 -2.91 3.12
C LEU A 73 12.43 -3.35 1.71
N TYR A 74 11.48 -3.89 0.93
CA TYR A 74 11.72 -4.38 -0.41
C TYR A 74 12.12 -3.24 -1.35
N ARG A 75 13.40 -2.92 -1.42
CA ARG A 75 13.91 -1.96 -2.40
C ARG A 75 14.20 -2.71 -3.69
N ARG A 76 13.31 -2.62 -4.68
CA ARG A 76 13.63 -3.04 -6.04
C ARG A 76 14.80 -2.20 -6.54
N ARG A 77 15.98 -2.81 -6.74
CA ARG A 77 17.12 -2.14 -7.38
C ARG A 77 16.65 -1.68 -8.76
N SER A 78 16.57 -0.35 -8.94
CA SER A 78 16.44 0.25 -10.25
C SER A 78 17.80 0.09 -10.93
N ASN A 79 17.91 -0.88 -11.85
CA ASN A 79 18.99 -0.86 -12.85
C ASN A 79 18.70 0.27 -13.84
#